data_AF-A0A2V6T6K0-F1
#
_entry.id   AF-A0A2V6T6K0-F1
#
_cell.length_a   1.000
_cell.length_b   1.000
_cell.length_c   1.000
_cell.angle_alpha   90.00
_cell.angle_beta   90.00
_cell.angle_gamma   90.00
#
_symmetry.space_group_name_H-M   'P 1'
#
loop_
_entity.id
_entity.type
_entity.pdbx_description
1 polymer ?
#
loop_
_entity_poly.entity_id
_entity_poly.type
_entity_poly.pdbx_seq_one_letter_code
_entity_poly.pdbx_strand_id
1 'polypeptide(L)' 'MSLLRPVSAAEIESLAIGAWILGTGGGGSPYTGLLNMRKLYRRGVVVALMDPAALADDDLVAVVSNMGAPLVGLERLPDP' A
#
# COMPACT_ATOMS: atom_id res chain seq x y z
N MET A 1 10.16 -6.39 22.49
CA MET A 1 9.00 -6.63 21.59
C MET A 1 9.46 -6.40 20.17
N SER A 2 9.00 -7.19 19.19
CA SER A 2 9.36 -6.96 17.79
C SER A 2 8.86 -5.57 17.35
N LEU A 3 9.76 -4.74 16.79
CA LEU A 3 9.43 -3.40 16.27
C LEU A 3 8.50 -3.46 15.05
N LEU A 4 8.37 -4.65 14.46
CA LEU A 4 7.60 -4.93 13.26
C LEU A 4 6.58 -6.03 13.54
N ARG A 5 5.32 -5.80 13.14
CA ARG A 5 4.26 -6.82 13.18
C ARG A 5 3.79 -7.17 11.76
N PRO A 6 3.37 -8.42 11.49
CA PRO A 6 2.75 -8.74 10.21
C PRO A 6 1.41 -8.04 10.07
N VAL A 7 1.10 -7.58 8.85
CA VAL A 7 -0.23 -7.13 8.44
C VAL A 7 -0.97 -8.34 7.88
N SER A 8 -2.09 -8.69 8.49
CA SER A 8 -2.91 -9.84 8.08
C SER A 8 -3.58 -9.62 6.72
N ALA A 9 -3.99 -10.72 6.09
CA ALA A 9 -4.77 -10.67 4.86
C ALA A 9 -6.12 -9.96 5.04
N ALA A 10 -6.72 -9.99 6.24
CA ALA A 10 -7.94 -9.24 6.52
C ALA A 10 -7.68 -7.73 6.62
N GLU A 11 -6.56 -7.33 7.23
CA GLU A 11 -6.20 -5.92 7.36
C GLU A 11 -5.93 -5.25 6.01
N ILE A 12 -5.32 -5.96 5.04
CA ILE A 12 -5.14 -5.38 3.69
C ILE A 12 -6.49 -5.10 2.99
N GLU A 13 -7.53 -5.90 3.27
CA GLU A 13 -8.89 -5.67 2.75
C GLU A 13 -9.50 -4.42 3.40
N SER A 14 -9.41 -4.33 4.72
CA SER A 14 -9.89 -3.17 5.48
C SER A 14 -9.16 -1.88 5.07
N LEU A 15 -7.85 -1.95 4.83
CA LEU A 15 -7.05 -0.82 4.36
C LEU A 15 -7.51 -0.32 2.99
N ALA A 16 -7.82 -1.22 2.05
CA ALA A 16 -8.31 -0.82 0.73
C ALA A 16 -9.68 -0.12 0.82
N ILE A 17 -10.59 -0.62 1.66
CA ILE A 17 -11.90 0.02 1.89
C ILE A 17 -11.70 1.39 2.56
N GLY A 18 -10.90 1.44 3.62
CA GLY A 18 -10.60 2.67 4.35
C GLY A 18 -9.97 3.73 3.45
N ALA A 19 -8.98 3.35 2.63
CA ALA A 19 -8.34 4.25 1.67
C ALA A 19 -9.32 4.83 0.65
N TRP A 20 -10.29 4.03 0.18
CA TRP A 20 -11.32 4.50 -0.74
C TRP A 20 -12.27 5.52 -0.08
N ILE A 21 -12.69 5.25 1.16
CA ILE A 21 -13.60 6.13 1.92
C ILE A 21 -12.88 7.42 2.31
N LEU A 22 -11.71 7.30 2.94
CA LEU A 22 -10.93 8.42 3.47
C LEU A 22 -10.23 9.23 2.37
N GLY A 23 -10.10 8.67 1.17
CA GLY A 23 -9.61 9.39 0.00
C GLY A 23 -10.60 10.43 -0.55
N THR A 24 -11.87 10.40 -0.13
CA THR A 24 -12.92 11.39 -0.49
C THR A 24 -12.99 11.72 -2.00
N GLY A 25 -12.86 10.70 -2.85
CA GLY A 25 -12.86 10.84 -4.31
C GLY A 25 -11.49 11.12 -4.96
N GLY A 26 -10.44 11.32 -4.15
CA GLY A 26 -9.04 11.39 -4.57
C GLY A 26 -8.26 10.08 -4.31
N GLY A 27 -6.94 10.11 -4.47
CA GLY A 27 -6.04 8.99 -4.14
C GLY A 27 -6.00 7.83 -5.13
N GLY A 28 -6.90 7.82 -6.12
CA GLY A 28 -7.00 6.76 -7.12
C GLY A 28 -7.71 5.51 -6.59
N SER A 29 -7.93 4.53 -7.48
CA SER A 29 -8.60 3.28 -7.11
C SER A 29 -7.67 2.31 -6.39
N PRO A 30 -7.99 1.86 -5.15
CA PRO A 30 -7.19 0.86 -4.44
C PRO A 30 -7.38 -0.54 -5.03
N TYR A 31 -8.35 -0.76 -5.92
CA TYR A 31 -8.71 -2.08 -6.43
C TYR A 31 -7.52 -2.83 -7.06
N THR A 32 -6.79 -2.18 -7.97
CA THR A 32 -5.63 -2.81 -8.64
C THR A 32 -4.52 -3.11 -7.64
N GLY A 33 -4.26 -2.20 -6.69
CA GLY A 33 -3.31 -2.41 -5.61
C GLY A 33 -3.67 -3.60 -4.72
N LEU A 34 -4.94 -3.70 -4.32
CA LEU A 34 -5.47 -4.80 -3.53
C LEU A 34 -5.35 -6.15 -4.25
N LEU A 35 -5.65 -6.21 -5.55
CA LEU A 35 -5.47 -7.45 -6.33
C LEU A 35 -4.01 -7.90 -6.35
N ASN A 36 -3.08 -6.96 -6.51
CA ASN A 36 -1.65 -7.25 -6.45
C ASN A 36 -1.24 -7.76 -5.06
N MET A 37 -1.68 -7.08 -4.00
CA MET A 37 -1.45 -7.49 -2.61
C MET A 37 -1.96 -8.90 -2.33
N ARG A 38 -3.19 -9.23 -2.75
CA ARG A 38 -3.75 -10.59 -2.62
C ARG A 38 -2.89 -11.64 -3.33
N LYS A 39 -2.36 -11.33 -4.51
CA LYS A 39 -1.48 -12.24 -5.27
C LYS A 39 -0.15 -12.46 -4.54
N LEU A 40 0.42 -11.41 -3.97
CA LEU A 40 1.65 -11.49 -3.16
C LEU A 40 1.42 -12.30 -1.88
N TYR A 41 0.32 -12.05 -1.18
CA TYR A 41 -0.04 -12.77 0.05
C TYR A 41 -0.28 -14.26 -0.18
N ARG A 42 -0.93 -14.63 -1.30
CA ARG A 42 -1.07 -16.04 -1.70
C ARG A 42 0.28 -16.73 -1.99
N ARG A 43 1.32 -15.97 -2.30
CA ARG A 43 2.70 -16.46 -2.52
C ARG A 43 3.54 -16.46 -1.23
N GLY A 44 2.94 -16.15 -0.08
CA GLY A 44 3.62 -16.11 1.22
C GLY A 44 4.35 -14.80 1.52
N VAL A 45 4.22 -13.77 0.66
CA VAL A 45 4.77 -12.44 0.96
C VAL A 45 3.83 -11.73 1.93
N VAL A 46 4.35 -11.32 3.09
CA VAL A 46 3.59 -10.61 4.12
C VAL A 46 4.27 -9.28 4.41
N VAL A 47 3.48 -8.20 4.41
CA VAL A 47 3.98 -6.87 4.75
C VAL A 47 4.13 -6.75 6.27
N ALA A 48 5.20 -6.10 6.70
CA ALA A 48 5.43 -5.75 8.09
C ALA A 48 5.08 -4.29 8.35
N LEU A 49 4.45 -4.02 9.49
CA LEU A 49 4.07 -2.69 9.96
C LEU A 49 4.89 -2.31 11.18
N MET A 50 5.46 -1.11 11.14
CA MET A 50 6.18 -0.48 12.25
C MET A 50 5.25 0.44 13.04
N ASP A 51 5.46 0.54 14.35
CA ASP A 51 4.84 1.58 15.16
C ASP A 51 5.50 2.94 14.85
N PRO A 52 4.75 4.02 14.54
CA PRO A 52 5.34 5.31 14.24
C PRO A 52 6.20 5.88 15.40
N ALA A 53 5.91 5.53 16.65
CA ALA A 53 6.72 5.95 17.81
C ALA A 53 8.06 5.21 17.93
N ALA A 54 8.29 4.20 17.09
CA ALA A 54 9.57 3.50 17.00
C ALA A 54 10.57 4.18 16.05
N LEU A 55 10.15 5.20 15.31
CA LEU A 55 11.00 5.96 14.40
C LEU A 55 11.90 6.92 15.21
N ALA A 56 13.20 6.93 14.93
CA ALA A 56 14.15 7.86 15.53
C ALA A 56 14.11 9.24 14.84
N ASP A 57 14.55 10.29 15.54
CA ASP A 57 14.55 11.67 15.01
C ASP A 57 15.44 11.84 13.76
N ASP A 58 16.45 10.98 13.61
CA ASP A 58 17.42 10.98 12.51
C ASP A 58 17.17 9.88 11.45
N ASP A 59 16.08 9.12 11.58
CA ASP A 59 15.72 8.11 10.59
C ASP A 59 15.34 8.75 9.25
N LEU A 60 15.87 8.19 8.15
CA LEU A 60 15.54 8.61 6.81
C LEU A 60 14.25 7.92 6.34
N VAL A 61 13.19 8.71 6.11
CA VAL A 61 11.90 8.22 5.63
C VAL A 61 11.68 8.58 4.17
N ALA A 62 11.37 7.58 3.35
CA ALA A 62 10.92 7.78 1.97
C ALA A 62 9.40 7.62 1.88
N VAL A 63 8.73 8.62 1.29
CA VAL A 63 7.30 8.53 0.95
C VAL A 63 7.17 8.09 -0.50
N VAL A 64 6.47 6.98 -0.72
CA VAL A 64 6.24 6.44 -2.07
C VAL A 64 4.79 6.68 -2.46
N SER A 65 4.59 7.39 -3.57
CA SER A 65 3.27 7.67 -4.14
C SER A 65 3.35 7.78 -5.65
N ASN A 66 2.24 7.53 -6.33
CA ASN A 66 2.12 7.75 -7.76
C ASN A 66 1.55 9.16 -8.02
N MET A 67 2.05 9.84 -9.05
CA MET A 67 1.55 11.13 -9.51
C MET A 67 1.41 11.12 -11.03
N GLY A 68 0.34 11.72 -11.55
CA GLY A 68 0.09 11.83 -12.98
C GLY A 68 -1.37 11.59 -13.35
N ALA A 69 -1.65 11.57 -14.65
CA ALA A 69 -2.99 11.29 -15.17
C ALA A 69 -3.33 9.80 -14.96
N PRO A 70 -4.47 9.46 -14.33
CA PRO A 70 -4.86 8.07 -14.10
C PRO A 70 -4.91 7.22 -15.37
N LEU A 71 -5.30 7.84 -16.50
CA LEU A 71 -5.41 7.19 -17.80
C LEU A 71 -4.07 6.62 -18.28
N VAL A 72 -2.96 7.32 -18.03
CA VAL A 72 -1.62 6.88 -18.44
C VAL A 72 -1.26 5.55 -17.78
N GLY A 73 -1.62 5.35 -16.51
CA GLY A 73 -1.38 4.09 -15.81
C GLY A 73 -2.23 2.92 -16.29
N LEU A 74 -3.32 3.18 -17.02
CA LEU A 74 -4.19 2.15 -17.59
C LEU A 74 -3.81 1.79 -19.03
N GLU A 75 -3.37 2.78 -19.82
CA GLU A 75 -3.09 2.62 -21.25
C GLU A 75 -1.64 2.30 -21.56
N ARG A 76 -0.69 2.79 -20.74
CA ARG A 76 0.73 2.55 -20.96
C ARG A 76 1.10 1.13 -20.54
N LEU A 77 1.50 0.31 -21.51
CA LEU A 77 2.10 -0.98 -21.23
C LEU A 77 3.41 -0.79 -20.43
N PRO A 78 3.70 -1.66 -19.46
CA PRO A 78 4.97 -1.59 -18.73
C PRO A 78 6.14 -1.66 -19.71
N ASP A 79 7.17 -0.83 -19.45
CA ASP A 79 8.41 -0.88 -20.23
C ASP A 79 9.00 -2.30 -20.14
N PRO A 80 9.61 -2.83 -21.23
CA PRO A 80 10.08 -4.21 -21.31
C PRO A 80 11.16 -4.56 -20.28
#